data_AF-A0A8X6PWE3-F1
#
_entry.id   AF-A0A8X6PWE3-F1
#
_cell.length_a   1.000
_cell.length_b   1.000
_cell.length_c   1.000
_cell.angle_alpha   90.00
_cell.angle_beta   90.00
_cell.angle_gamma   90.00
#
_symmetry.space_group_name_H-M   'P 1'
#
loop_
_entity.id
_entity.type
_entity.pdbx_description
1 polymer ?
#
loop_
_entity_poly.entity_id
_entity_poly.type
_entity_poly.pdbx_seq_one_letter_code
_entity_poly.pdbx_strand_id
1 'polypeptide(L)'
;MKRGRLEAHLKAKHSTHINSDLSYFKTLKEKFEKRTTLLSLFTARSLTNNRLSEASYQISLLIAKTGKNHTIGENLIKPSISAFLKTVLEKDDKDVKALLLSNNTVSRRIDEMSEDIEKQFGEKLKTRNFSVQMDEST
;
A
#
# COMPACT_ATOMS: atom_id res chain seq x y z
N MET A 1 -35.44 -6.08 9.84
CA MET A 1 -36.84 -6.08 9.38
C MET A 1 -37.65 -7.04 10.24
N LYS A 2 -38.89 -6.72 10.63
CA LYS A 2 -39.78 -7.68 11.32
C LYS A 2 -40.31 -8.73 10.33
N ARG A 3 -40.56 -9.97 10.77
CA ARG A 3 -40.95 -11.13 9.92
C ARG A 3 -42.09 -10.83 8.94
N GLY A 4 -43.20 -10.27 9.42
CA GLY A 4 -44.35 -9.95 8.55
C GLY A 4 -44.05 -8.91 7.46
N ARG A 5 -43.11 -7.99 7.70
CA ARG A 5 -42.69 -7.01 6.68
C ARG A 5 -41.79 -7.63 5.61
N LEU A 6 -40.95 -8.60 5.99
CA LEU A 6 -40.09 -9.32 5.05
C LEU A 6 -40.93 -10.19 4.10
N GLU A 7 -41.94 -10.88 4.62
CA GLU A 7 -42.84 -11.69 3.80
C GLU A 7 -43.65 -10.85 2.81
N ALA A 8 -44.21 -9.71 3.25
CA ALA A 8 -44.90 -8.77 2.38
C ALA A 8 -43.97 -8.21 1.29
N HIS A 9 -42.73 -7.87 1.64
CA HIS A 9 -41.73 -7.40 0.69
C HIS A 9 -41.36 -8.47 -0.35
N LEU A 10 -41.16 -9.73 0.08
CA LEU A 10 -40.88 -10.84 -0.82
C LEU A 10 -42.03 -11.05 -1.81
N LYS A 11 -43.28 -11.05 -1.35
CA LYS A 11 -44.46 -11.20 -2.21
C LYS A 11 -44.62 -10.03 -3.20
N ALA A 12 -44.38 -8.80 -2.76
CA ALA A 12 -44.60 -7.61 -3.58
C ALA A 12 -43.46 -7.28 -4.55
N LYS A 13 -42.21 -7.58 -4.21
CA LYS A 13 -41.02 -7.19 -4.99
C LYS A 13 -40.28 -8.35 -5.64
N HIS A 14 -40.48 -9.57 -5.15
CA HIS A 14 -39.78 -10.77 -5.61
C HIS A 14 -40.73 -11.97 -5.70
N SER A 15 -41.89 -11.76 -6.34
CA SER A 15 -42.96 -12.77 -6.42
C SER A 15 -42.51 -14.10 -7.04
N THR A 16 -41.51 -14.06 -7.92
CA THR A 16 -40.90 -15.24 -8.57
C THR A 16 -40.14 -16.14 -7.60
N HIS A 17 -39.77 -15.66 -6.41
CA HIS A 17 -38.95 -16.39 -5.43
C HIS A 17 -39.68 -16.71 -4.11
N ILE A 18 -41.01 -16.55 -4.07
CA ILE A 18 -41.81 -16.82 -2.86
C ILE A 18 -41.64 -18.26 -2.38
N ASN A 19 -41.56 -19.21 -3.31
CA ASN A 19 -41.44 -20.65 -3.03
C ASN A 19 -39.99 -21.17 -3.13
N SER A 20 -38.99 -20.28 -3.20
CA SER A 20 -37.59 -20.69 -3.22
C SER A 20 -37.18 -21.25 -1.86
N ASP A 21 -36.39 -22.32 -1.87
CA ASP A 21 -35.92 -22.97 -0.64
C ASP A 21 -34.89 -22.11 0.12
N LEU A 22 -34.69 -22.39 1.41
CA LEU A 22 -33.70 -21.73 2.26
C LEU A 22 -32.29 -21.76 1.65
N SER A 23 -31.93 -22.84 0.96
CA SER A 23 -30.65 -22.96 0.25
C SER A 23 -30.41 -21.84 -0.76
N TYR A 24 -31.45 -21.43 -1.50
CA TYR A 24 -31.40 -20.31 -2.43
C TYR A 24 -31.04 -19.00 -1.71
N PHE A 25 -31.73 -18.70 -0.61
CA PHE A 25 -31.49 -17.46 0.15
C PHE A 25 -30.13 -17.44 0.85
N LYS A 26 -29.65 -18.59 1.35
CA LYS A 26 -28.27 -18.71 1.86
C LYS A 26 -27.25 -18.41 0.77
N THR A 27 -27.44 -18.98 -0.42
CA THR A 27 -26.56 -18.74 -1.57
C THR A 27 -26.60 -17.28 -2.03
N LEU A 28 -27.79 -16.66 -2.04
CA LEU A 28 -27.98 -15.25 -2.39
C LEU A 28 -27.29 -14.32 -1.37
N LYS A 29 -27.40 -14.64 -0.09
CA LYS A 29 -26.69 -13.92 0.98
C LYS A 29 -25.18 -14.01 0.78
N GLU A 30 -24.63 -15.21 0.56
CA GLU A 30 -23.20 -15.37 0.32
C GLU A 30 -22.73 -14.59 -0.91
N LYS A 31 -23.51 -14.61 -2.00
CA LYS A 31 -23.21 -13.80 -3.20
C LYS A 31 -23.21 -12.30 -2.89
N PHE A 32 -24.14 -11.85 -2.04
CA PHE A 32 -24.22 -10.46 -1.63
C PHE A 32 -23.04 -10.06 -0.73
N GLU A 33 -22.65 -10.91 0.22
CA GLU A 33 -21.51 -10.68 1.13
C GLU A 33 -20.16 -10.72 0.38
N LYS A 34 -20.02 -11.61 -0.61
CA LYS A 34 -18.82 -11.71 -1.45
C LYS A 34 -18.78 -10.69 -2.59
N ARG A 35 -19.84 -9.88 -2.76
CA ARG A 35 -19.92 -8.90 -3.85
C ARG A 35 -18.87 -7.82 -3.64
N THR A 36 -18.12 -7.52 -4.71
CA THR A 36 -17.25 -6.35 -4.75
C THR A 36 -18.06 -5.08 -4.58
N THR A 37 -17.75 -4.33 -3.52
CA THR A 37 -18.34 -3.01 -3.25
C THR A 37 -17.36 -1.91 -3.65
N LEU A 38 -17.87 -0.69 -3.80
CA LEU A 38 -17.03 0.46 -4.07
C LEU A 38 -15.99 0.65 -2.94
N LEU A 39 -16.44 0.53 -1.69
CA LEU A 39 -15.56 0.62 -0.51
C LEU A 39 -14.45 -0.43 -0.57
N SER A 40 -14.78 -1.70 -0.85
CA SER A 40 -13.76 -2.75 -0.93
C SER A 40 -12.72 -2.50 -2.03
N LEU A 41 -13.11 -1.89 -3.15
CA LEU A 41 -12.18 -1.49 -4.21
C LEU A 41 -11.22 -0.39 -3.75
N PHE A 42 -11.75 0.65 -3.10
CA PHE A 42 -10.90 1.72 -2.55
C PHE A 42 -9.95 1.21 -1.48
N THR A 43 -10.42 0.36 -0.57
CA THR A 43 -9.58 -0.26 0.47
C THR A 43 -8.47 -1.10 -0.15
N ALA A 44 -8.79 -1.94 -1.14
CA ALA A 44 -7.79 -2.75 -1.84
C ALA A 44 -6.75 -1.86 -2.55
N ARG A 45 -7.18 -0.80 -3.24
CA ARG A 45 -6.28 0.14 -3.93
C ARG A 45 -5.39 0.90 -2.94
N SER A 46 -5.95 1.37 -1.83
CA SER A 46 -5.19 2.03 -0.76
C SER A 46 -4.12 1.11 -0.18
N LEU A 47 -4.47 -0.16 0.10
CA LEU A 47 -3.51 -1.14 0.60
C LEU A 47 -2.36 -1.36 -0.40
N THR A 48 -2.65 -1.48 -1.70
CA THR A 48 -1.60 -1.60 -2.72
C THR A 48 -0.70 -0.36 -2.76
N ASN A 49 -1.27 0.84 -2.69
CA ASN A 49 -0.51 2.09 -2.70
C ASN A 49 0.40 2.21 -1.46
N ASN A 50 -0.09 1.80 -0.29
CA ASN A 50 0.71 1.80 0.94
C ASN A 50 1.91 0.86 0.81
N ARG A 51 1.70 -0.35 0.27
CA ARG A 51 2.79 -1.32 0.04
C ARG A 51 3.81 -0.82 -0.99
N LEU A 52 3.36 -0.14 -2.05
CA LEU A 52 4.25 0.48 -3.03
C LEU A 52 5.05 1.64 -2.41
N SER A 53 4.43 2.44 -1.54
CA SER A 53 5.13 3.53 -0.85
C SER A 53 6.17 2.99 0.13
N GLU A 54 5.83 1.95 0.88
CA GLU A 54 6.76 1.26 1.78
C GLU A 54 7.97 0.71 1.01
N ALA A 55 7.74 -0.04 -0.06
CA ALA A 55 8.82 -0.56 -0.91
C ALA A 55 9.71 0.55 -1.47
N SER A 56 9.12 1.69 -1.82
CA SER A 56 9.84 2.86 -2.32
C SER A 56 10.76 3.46 -1.25
N TYR A 57 10.31 3.65 0.00
CA TYR A 57 11.19 4.07 1.11
C TYR A 57 12.32 3.06 1.36
N GLN A 58 12.01 1.76 1.39
CA GLN A 58 13.01 0.72 1.63
C GLN A 58 14.12 0.74 0.57
N ILE A 59 13.76 0.88 -0.71
CA ILE A 59 14.75 0.97 -1.79
C ILE A 59 15.55 2.28 -1.70
N SER A 60 14.89 3.42 -1.44
CA SER A 60 15.59 4.70 -1.22
C SER A 60 16.60 4.63 -0.07
N LEU A 61 16.26 3.94 1.02
CA LEU A 61 17.18 3.71 2.14
C LEU A 61 18.40 2.87 1.72
N LEU A 62 18.21 1.84 0.90
CA LEU A 62 19.31 1.03 0.37
C LEU A 62 20.23 1.85 -0.55
N ILE A 63 19.66 2.73 -1.38
CA ILE A 63 20.43 3.65 -2.25
C ILE A 63 21.30 4.57 -1.37
N ALA A 64 20.72 5.20 -0.36
CA ALA A 64 21.44 6.08 0.56
C ALA A 64 22.57 5.35 1.30
N LYS A 65 22.28 4.18 1.88
CA LYS A 65 23.26 3.36 2.62
C LYS A 65 24.44 2.91 1.77
N THR A 66 24.23 2.74 0.46
CA THR A 66 25.28 2.32 -0.48
C THR A 66 25.98 3.49 -1.16
N GLY A 67 25.60 4.74 -0.84
CA GLY A 67 26.18 5.95 -1.42
C GLY A 67 25.99 6.06 -2.93
N LYS A 68 24.94 5.46 -3.49
CA LYS A 68 24.67 5.49 -4.93
C LYS A 68 23.89 6.73 -5.32
N ASN A 69 24.03 7.14 -6.59
CA ASN A 69 23.24 8.24 -7.14
C ASN A 69 21.73 7.91 -7.11
N HIS A 70 20.89 8.94 -6.97
CA HIS A 70 19.44 8.74 -6.87
C HIS A 70 18.82 8.23 -8.18
N THR A 71 19.43 8.53 -9.33
CA THR A 71 18.99 8.10 -10.66
C THR A 71 19.09 6.58 -10.86
N ILE A 72 19.85 5.85 -10.03
CA ILE A 72 19.92 4.39 -10.09
C ILE A 72 18.56 3.71 -9.92
N GLY A 73 17.65 4.35 -9.18
CA GLY A 73 16.29 3.87 -8.95
C GLY A 73 15.49 3.69 -10.23
N GLU A 74 15.51 4.70 -11.10
CA GLU A 74 14.79 4.70 -12.37
C GLU A 74 15.58 4.05 -13.51
N ASN A 75 16.91 4.22 -13.53
CA ASN A 75 17.76 3.76 -14.64
C ASN A 75 18.12 2.29 -14.56
N LEU A 76 18.20 1.70 -13.36
CA LEU A 76 18.65 0.32 -13.19
C LEU A 76 17.65 -0.51 -12.38
N ILE A 77 17.31 -0.08 -11.17
CA ILE A 77 16.53 -0.92 -10.23
C ILE A 77 15.15 -1.25 -10.80
N LYS A 78 14.40 -0.25 -11.29
CA LYS A 78 13.10 -0.47 -11.92
C LYS A 78 13.18 -1.41 -13.14
N PRO A 79 14.04 -1.18 -14.15
CA PRO A 79 14.23 -2.10 -15.26
C PRO A 79 14.60 -3.51 -14.83
N SER A 80 15.50 -3.68 -13.84
CA SER A 80 15.91 -4.98 -13.34
C SER A 80 14.75 -5.77 -12.74
N ILE A 81 13.92 -5.13 -11.91
CA ILE A 81 12.74 -5.80 -11.32
C ILE A 81 11.72 -6.13 -12.42
N SER A 82 11.46 -5.22 -13.36
CA SER A 82 10.55 -5.45 -14.48
C SER A 82 11.01 -6.63 -15.36
N ALA A 83 12.30 -6.71 -15.67
CA ALA A 83 12.89 -7.80 -16.41
C ALA A 83 12.66 -9.13 -15.68
N PHE A 84 13.00 -9.21 -14.40
CA PHE A 84 12.79 -10.41 -13.58
C PHE A 84 11.33 -10.85 -13.51
N LEU A 85 10.39 -9.92 -13.29
CA LEU A 85 8.96 -10.24 -13.24
C LEU A 85 8.45 -10.84 -14.55
N LYS A 86 8.89 -10.29 -15.69
CA LYS A 86 8.46 -10.75 -17.01
C LYS A 86 9.12 -12.05 -17.42
N THR A 87 10.40 -12.25 -17.14
CA THR A 87 11.17 -13.40 -17.64
C THR A 87 11.08 -14.61 -16.72
N VAL A 88 11.15 -14.41 -15.40
CA VAL A 88 11.22 -15.50 -14.43
C VAL A 88 9.83 -15.84 -13.88
N LEU A 89 9.02 -14.82 -13.59
CA LEU A 89 7.69 -15.03 -13.00
C LEU A 89 6.55 -15.00 -14.03
N GLU A 90 6.82 -14.61 -15.27
CA GLU A 90 5.83 -14.44 -16.35
C GLU A 90 4.63 -13.57 -15.91
N LYS A 91 4.89 -12.54 -15.10
CA LYS A 91 3.88 -11.62 -14.55
C LYS A 91 4.01 -10.23 -15.15
N ASP A 92 2.91 -9.47 -15.08
CA ASP A 92 2.92 -8.07 -15.46
C ASP A 92 3.72 -7.20 -14.48
N ASP A 93 4.20 -6.06 -14.97
CA ASP A 93 5.06 -5.14 -14.23
C ASP A 93 4.33 -3.84 -13.84
N LYS A 94 2.99 -3.86 -13.74
CA LYS A 94 2.20 -2.64 -13.43
C LYS A 94 2.62 -2.03 -12.10
N ASP A 95 2.85 -2.88 -11.09
CA ASP A 95 3.27 -2.44 -9.76
C ASP A 95 4.69 -1.84 -9.77
N VAL A 96 5.60 -2.38 -10.58
CA VAL A 96 6.96 -1.83 -10.74
C VAL A 96 6.93 -0.48 -11.44
N LYS A 97 6.05 -0.31 -12.44
CA LYS A 97 5.84 0.97 -13.12
C LYS A 97 5.27 2.02 -12.17
N ALA A 98 4.34 1.62 -11.30
CA ALA A 98 3.72 2.49 -10.29
C ALA A 98 4.66 2.83 -9.12
N LEU A 99 5.71 2.04 -8.89
CA LEU A 99 6.72 2.28 -7.87
C LEU A 99 7.36 3.67 -8.08
N LEU A 100 7.48 4.48 -7.03
CA LEU A 100 8.08 5.82 -7.15
C LEU A 100 9.57 5.73 -6.86
N LEU A 101 10.42 5.66 -7.90
CA LEU A 101 11.89 5.64 -7.76
C LEU A 101 12.59 6.63 -8.70
N SER A 102 11.90 7.70 -9.10
CA SER A 102 12.56 8.77 -9.85
C SER A 102 13.61 9.47 -9.01
N ASN A 103 14.59 10.11 -9.65
CA ASN A 103 15.63 10.89 -8.98
C ASN A 103 15.09 11.78 -7.84
N ASN A 104 14.06 12.57 -8.14
CA ASN A 104 13.48 13.51 -7.19
C ASN A 104 12.72 12.80 -6.06
N THR A 105 12.06 11.67 -6.36
CA THR A 105 11.36 10.90 -5.31
C THR A 105 12.37 10.27 -4.36
N VAL A 106 13.43 9.67 -4.90
CA VAL A 106 14.46 9.03 -4.08
C VAL A 106 15.13 10.07 -3.19
N SER A 107 15.49 11.23 -3.73
CA SER A 107 16.03 12.35 -2.95
C SER A 107 15.08 12.73 -1.81
N ARG A 108 13.83 13.08 -2.14
CA ARG A 108 12.85 13.53 -1.15
C ARG A 108 12.63 12.52 -0.03
N ARG A 109 12.58 11.22 -0.35
CA ARG A 109 12.39 10.17 0.67
C ARG A 109 13.60 10.04 1.58
N ILE A 110 14.81 10.23 1.06
CA ILE A 110 16.03 10.25 1.87
C ILE A 110 16.02 11.46 2.80
N ASP A 111 15.66 12.64 2.28
CA ASP A 111 15.52 13.87 3.07
C ASP A 111 14.49 13.68 4.19
N GLU A 112 13.29 13.18 3.88
CA GLU A 112 12.23 12.88 4.85
C GLU A 112 12.68 11.88 5.93
N MET A 113 13.42 10.83 5.55
CA MET A 113 13.98 9.88 6.53
C MET A 113 15.06 10.53 7.40
N SER A 114 15.87 11.43 6.84
CA SER A 114 16.88 12.18 7.58
C SER A 114 16.24 13.11 8.60
N GLU A 115 15.23 13.88 8.18
CA GLU A 115 14.45 14.77 9.04
C GLU A 115 13.78 14.01 10.19
N ASP A 116 13.21 12.83 9.92
CA ASP A 116 12.60 12.00 10.97
C ASP A 116 13.62 11.50 11.98
N ILE A 117 14.80 11.05 11.52
CA ILE A 117 15.90 10.64 12.40
C ILE A 117 16.37 11.81 13.27
N GLU A 118 16.55 13.00 12.68
CA GLU A 118 16.96 14.20 13.39
C GLU A 118 15.93 14.60 14.45
N LYS A 119 14.64 14.58 14.10
CA LYS A 119 13.55 14.85 15.04
C LYS A 119 13.53 13.86 16.19
N GLN A 120 13.60 12.55 15.91
CA GLN A 120 13.65 11.51 16.94
C GLN A 120 14.87 11.68 17.85
N PHE A 121 16.01 12.05 17.27
CA PHE A 121 17.24 12.30 18.02
C PHE A 121 17.09 13.54 18.91
N GLY A 122 16.56 14.64 18.38
CA GLY A 122 16.29 15.87 19.13
C GLY A 122 15.39 15.65 20.35
N GLU A 123 14.31 14.87 20.21
CA GLU A 123 13.45 14.53 21.34
C GLU A 123 14.18 13.70 22.41
N LYS A 124 15.09 12.79 22.00
CA LYS A 124 15.90 12.02 22.95
C LYS A 124 16.89 12.92 23.70
N LEU A 125 17.51 13.88 23.04
CA LEU A 125 18.47 14.80 23.66
C LEU A 125 17.83 15.69 24.74
N LYS A 126 16.55 16.08 24.60
CA LYS A 126 15.83 16.86 25.62
C LYS A 126 15.74 16.18 26.99
N THR A 127 15.84 14.85 27.02
CA THR A 127 15.63 14.05 28.24
C THR A 127 16.92 13.50 28.84
N ARG A 128 18.08 13.78 28.24
CA ARG A 128 19.35 13.18 28.61
C ARG A 128 20.44 14.24 28.73
N ASN A 129 21.33 14.08 29.69
CA ASN A 129 22.58 14.82 29.73
C ASN A 129 23.56 14.19 28.75
N PHE A 130 24.25 15.01 27.97
CA PHE A 130 25.25 14.59 27.00
C PHE A 130 26.35 15.64 26.90
N SER A 131 27.53 15.23 26.44
CA SER A 131 28.64 16.12 26.08
C SER A 131 28.89 15.99 24.59
N VAL A 132 29.13 17.09 23.89
CA VAL A 132 29.48 17.11 22.47
C VAL A 132 30.94 17.55 22.34
N GLN A 133 31.72 16.77 21.61
CA GLN A 133 33.06 17.17 21.21
C GLN A 133 32.97 17.86 19.85
N MET A 134 33.49 19.09 19.75
CA MET A 134 33.63 19.79 18.49
C MET A 134 35.01 19.47 17.92
N ASP A 135 35.04 18.85 16.74
CA ASP A 135 36.27 18.65 15.98
C ASP A 135 36.33 19.73 14.89
N GLU A 136 37.33 20.60 14.99
CA GLU A 136 37.55 21.67 14.02
C GLU A 136 38.60 21.20 13.00
N SER A 137 38.18 21.00 11.75
CA SER A 137 39.09 20.77 10.62
C SER A 137 39.32 22.09 9.87
N THR A 138 40.59 22.38 9.57
CA THR A 138 41.04 23.58 8.82
C THR A 138 40.95 23.37 7.31
#